data_AF-A0A3D5Q4N5-F1
#
_entry.id   AF-A0A3D5Q4N5-F1
#
_cell.length_a   1.000
_cell.length_b   1.000
_cell.length_c   1.000
_cell.angle_alpha   90.00
_cell.angle_beta   90.00
_cell.angle_gamma   90.00
#
_symmetry.space_group_name_H-M   'P 1'
#
loop_
_entity.id
_entity.type
_entity.pdbx_description
1 polymer ?
#
loop_
_entity_poly.entity_id
_entity_poly.type
_entity_poly.pdbx_seq_one_letter_code
_entity_poly.pdbx_strand_id
1 'polypeptide(L)'
;DKVSSPLLSIRHGCGGHGERTVLEDINITLLPGSRIGLLGPNGAGKSTLIDALRGEASLLGGERSTGEHLAIGYFAQHQLETLDLDASPFLHLQRLAPSASEQAVRNFLGGFDFHGDDALAPVRSFSGGEKARVALAIIAWQKPNLL
;
A
#
# COMPACT_ATOMS: atom_id res chain seq x y z
N ASP A 1 8.88 -2.20 -18.29
CA ASP A 1 8.45 -2.80 -17.01
C ASP A 1 9.20 -4.09 -16.75
N LYS A 2 10.18 -4.05 -15.83
CA LYS A 2 10.85 -5.26 -15.35
C LYS A 2 10.12 -5.71 -14.09
N VAL A 3 9.52 -6.88 -14.14
CA VAL A 3 8.83 -7.47 -12.98
C VAL A 3 9.63 -8.69 -12.53
N SER A 4 10.10 -8.67 -11.28
CA SER A 4 10.80 -9.80 -10.69
C SER A 4 9.83 -10.93 -10.38
N SER A 5 10.25 -12.17 -10.60
CA SER A 5 9.51 -13.36 -10.20
C SER A 5 10.43 -14.28 -9.38
N PRO A 6 10.08 -14.60 -8.12
CA PRO A 6 8.92 -14.09 -7.37
C PRO A 6 9.05 -12.60 -7.04
N LEU A 7 7.93 -11.94 -6.70
CA LEU A 7 7.95 -10.59 -6.14
C LEU A 7 8.55 -10.62 -4.73
N LEU A 8 8.13 -11.61 -3.94
CA LEU A 8 8.54 -11.80 -2.56
C LEU A 8 8.33 -13.25 -2.15
N SER A 9 9.21 -13.79 -1.31
CA SER A 9 8.95 -15.03 -0.60
C SER A 9 9.38 -14.94 0.87
N ILE A 10 8.67 -15.66 1.73
CA ILE A 10 9.08 -15.96 3.10
C ILE A 10 9.17 -17.48 3.22
N ARG A 11 10.26 -17.97 3.80
CA ARG A 11 10.50 -19.40 4.07
C ARG A 11 10.80 -19.58 5.55
N HIS A 12 10.13 -20.57 6.16
CA HIS A 12 10.25 -20.88 7.59
C HIS A 12 10.14 -19.63 8.48
N GLY A 13 9.24 -18.71 8.11
CA GLY A 13 9.10 -17.43 8.78
C GLY A 13 8.40 -17.56 10.13
N CYS A 14 8.87 -16.78 11.11
CA CYS A 14 8.18 -16.59 12.38
C CYS A 14 7.69 -15.14 12.47
N GLY A 15 6.37 -14.94 12.54
CA GLY A 15 5.74 -13.62 12.61
C GLY A 15 5.36 -13.26 14.04
N GLY A 16 5.63 -12.05 14.50
CA GLY A 16 5.28 -11.63 15.86
C GLY A 16 5.50 -10.15 16.16
N HIS A 17 5.47 -9.79 17.45
CA HIS A 17 5.71 -8.43 17.92
C HIS A 17 6.60 -8.47 19.17
N GLY A 18 7.73 -7.77 19.15
CA GLY A 18 8.75 -7.87 20.20
C GLY A 18 9.25 -9.29 20.31
N GLU A 19 9.20 -9.89 21.50
CA GLU A 19 9.60 -11.28 21.73
C GLU A 19 8.45 -12.29 21.55
N ARG A 20 7.23 -11.83 21.28
CA ARG A 20 6.06 -12.70 21.17
C ARG A 20 5.85 -13.16 19.74
N THR A 21 6.05 -14.45 19.50
CA THR A 21 5.62 -15.12 18.26
C THR A 21 4.10 -15.26 18.21
N VAL A 22 3.51 -14.94 17.07
CA VAL A 22 2.07 -15.04 16.76
C VAL A 22 1.82 -16.03 15.63
N LEU A 23 2.73 -16.12 14.67
CA LEU A 23 2.69 -17.01 13.52
C LEU A 23 3.99 -17.80 13.44
N GLU A 24 3.88 -19.10 13.17
CA GLU A 24 5.01 -20.00 12.99
C GLU A 24 4.94 -20.67 11.61
N ASP A 25 6.11 -21.06 11.10
CA ASP A 25 6.27 -21.76 9.82
C ASP A 25 5.57 -21.09 8.61
N ILE A 26 5.72 -19.76 8.52
CA ILE A 26 5.22 -18.99 7.38
C ILE A 26 6.03 -19.38 6.13
N ASN A 27 5.36 -20.03 5.18
CA ASN A 27 5.91 -20.37 3.87
C ASN A 27 5.00 -19.82 2.78
N ILE A 28 5.34 -18.66 2.22
CA ILE A 28 4.53 -17.97 1.22
C ILE A 28 5.41 -17.42 0.10
N THR A 29 4.94 -17.55 -1.14
CA THR A 29 5.58 -16.94 -2.31
C THR A 29 4.54 -16.12 -3.06
N LEU A 30 4.82 -14.84 -3.24
CA LEU A 30 3.98 -13.91 -3.99
C LEU A 30 4.53 -13.79 -5.42
N LEU A 31 3.72 -14.22 -6.38
CA LEU A 31 4.05 -14.13 -7.81
C LEU A 31 3.36 -12.92 -8.45
N PRO A 32 3.96 -12.31 -9.48
CA PRO A 32 3.29 -11.28 -10.27
C PRO A 32 1.90 -11.70 -10.77
N GLY A 33 0.93 -10.80 -10.70
CA GLY A 33 -0.45 -11.05 -11.15
C GLY A 33 -1.32 -11.87 -10.19
N SER A 34 -0.77 -12.33 -9.06
CA SER A 34 -1.53 -13.07 -8.04
C SER A 34 -2.58 -12.18 -7.38
N ARG A 35 -3.74 -12.76 -7.05
CA ARG A 35 -4.76 -12.16 -6.19
C ARG A 35 -4.99 -13.08 -5.01
N ILE A 36 -4.71 -12.62 -3.81
CA ILE A 36 -4.71 -13.44 -2.60
C ILE A 36 -5.70 -12.84 -1.60
N GLY A 37 -6.63 -13.67 -1.12
CA GLY A 37 -7.50 -13.33 0.00
C GLY A 37 -6.98 -13.95 1.29
N LEU A 38 -6.71 -13.13 2.31
CA LEU A 38 -6.29 -13.59 3.63
C LEU A 38 -7.51 -13.65 4.56
N LEU A 39 -7.91 -14.87 4.95
CA LEU A 39 -9.09 -15.14 5.75
C LEU A 39 -8.71 -15.69 7.12
N GLY A 40 -9.49 -15.35 8.14
CA GLY A 40 -9.32 -15.85 9.50
C GLY A 40 -9.99 -14.94 10.53
N PRO A 41 -10.25 -15.43 11.75
CA PRO A 41 -10.88 -14.62 12.80
C PRO A 41 -10.01 -13.43 13.22
N ASN A 42 -10.60 -12.48 13.93
CA ASN A 42 -9.85 -11.38 14.54
C ASN A 42 -8.82 -11.95 15.52
N GLY A 43 -7.60 -11.43 15.49
CA GLY A 43 -6.49 -11.95 16.29
C GLY A 43 -5.75 -13.17 15.72
N ALA A 44 -6.16 -13.72 14.57
CA ALA A 44 -5.48 -14.85 13.93
C ALA A 44 -4.09 -14.54 13.33
N GLY A 45 -3.51 -13.37 13.62
CA GLY A 45 -2.20 -12.97 13.08
C GLY A 45 -2.21 -12.40 11.66
N LYS A 46 -3.38 -12.08 11.08
CA LYS A 46 -3.47 -11.52 9.72
C LYS A 46 -2.61 -10.27 9.52
N SER A 47 -2.74 -9.29 10.43
CA SER A 47 -1.93 -8.07 10.39
C SER A 47 -0.44 -8.39 10.54
N THR A 48 -0.09 -9.30 11.46
CA THR A 48 1.29 -9.77 11.64
C THR A 48 1.88 -10.39 10.36
N LEU A 49 1.08 -11.15 9.59
CA LEU A 49 1.52 -11.68 8.29
C LEU A 49 1.76 -10.54 7.29
N ILE A 50 0.85 -9.57 7.22
CA ILE A 50 0.99 -8.41 6.32
C ILE A 50 2.24 -7.59 6.68
N ASP A 51 2.50 -7.35 7.96
CA ASP A 51 3.67 -6.60 8.43
C ASP A 51 4.98 -7.37 8.13
N ALA A 52 4.98 -8.70 8.33
CA ALA A 52 6.09 -9.56 7.95
C ALA A 52 6.36 -9.53 6.42
N LEU A 53 5.31 -9.55 5.59
CA LEU A 53 5.43 -9.41 4.13
C LEU A 53 6.00 -8.03 3.74
N ARG A 54 5.58 -6.96 4.42
CA ARG A 54 6.08 -5.60 4.16
C ARG A 54 7.55 -5.41 4.58
N GLY A 55 8.10 -6.34 5.36
CA GLY A 55 9.49 -6.27 5.85
C GLY A 55 9.63 -5.37 7.07
N GLU A 56 8.56 -5.18 7.83
CA GLU A 56 8.61 -4.48 9.12
C GLU A 56 9.18 -5.40 10.22
N ALA A 57 9.34 -4.88 11.44
CA ALA A 57 9.93 -5.58 12.59
C ALA A 57 9.12 -6.78 13.11
N SER A 58 8.20 -7.31 12.31
CA SER A 58 7.32 -8.43 12.64
C SER A 58 7.82 -9.78 12.18
N LEU A 59 8.85 -9.86 11.34
CA LEU A 59 9.50 -11.14 11.02
C LEU A 59 10.62 -11.41 12.03
N LEU A 60 10.31 -12.24 13.03
CA LEU A 60 11.21 -12.60 14.13
C LEU A 60 12.25 -13.67 13.75
N GLY A 61 11.99 -14.42 12.69
CA GLY A 61 12.89 -15.48 12.20
C GLY A 61 12.50 -15.97 10.81
N GLY A 62 13.34 -16.83 10.24
CA GLY A 62 13.21 -17.33 8.88
C GLY A 62 13.89 -16.44 7.83
N GLU A 63 13.59 -16.68 6.57
CA GLU A 63 14.19 -15.95 5.45
C GLU A 63 13.11 -15.23 4.64
N ARG A 64 13.29 -13.93 4.42
CA ARG A 64 12.49 -13.12 3.50
C ARG A 64 13.35 -12.67 2.34
N SER A 65 12.96 -13.06 1.13
CA SER A 65 13.63 -12.65 -0.11
C SER A 65 12.67 -11.84 -0.98
N THR A 66 13.20 -10.82 -1.66
CA THR A 66 12.43 -9.90 -2.50
C THR A 66 13.03 -9.80 -3.89
N GLY A 67 12.18 -9.65 -4.89
CA GLY A 67 12.63 -9.31 -6.23
C GLY A 67 13.30 -7.93 -6.27
N GLU A 68 14.28 -7.77 -7.17
CA GLU A 68 15.07 -6.53 -7.35
C GLU A 68 14.21 -5.27 -7.51
N HIS A 69 13.03 -5.41 -8.12
CA HIS A 69 12.14 -4.28 -8.42
C HIS A 69 10.87 -4.28 -7.56
N LEU A 70 10.87 -4.93 -6.39
CA LEU A 70 9.71 -4.95 -5.51
C LEU A 70 9.35 -3.52 -5.07
N ALA A 71 8.10 -3.11 -5.35
CA ALA A 71 7.51 -1.85 -4.92
C ALA A 71 6.16 -2.16 -4.26
N ILE A 72 6.09 -1.96 -2.95
CA ILE A 72 4.91 -2.29 -2.15
C ILE A 72 4.07 -1.02 -1.95
N GLY A 73 2.84 -1.05 -2.43
CA GLY A 73 1.77 -0.17 -2.01
C GLY A 73 1.07 -0.83 -0.82
N TYR A 74 0.75 -0.06 0.20
CA TYR A 74 0.03 -0.57 1.36
C TYR A 74 -1.13 0.36 1.62
N PHE A 75 -2.34 -0.18 1.75
CA PHE A 75 -3.54 0.58 2.10
C PHE A 75 -4.09 0.12 3.45
N ALA A 76 -4.05 1.00 4.45
CA ALA A 76 -4.56 0.72 5.78
C ALA A 76 -5.31 1.91 6.38
N GLN A 77 -6.12 1.63 7.40
CA GLN A 77 -7.00 2.62 8.00
C GLN A 77 -6.25 3.86 8.53
N HIS A 78 -5.06 3.68 9.13
CA HIS A 78 -4.21 4.78 9.58
C HIS A 78 -3.72 5.70 8.45
N GLN A 79 -3.66 5.22 7.22
CA GLN A 79 -3.17 6.01 6.10
C GLN A 79 -4.15 7.14 5.71
N LEU A 80 -5.44 6.95 5.97
CA LEU A 80 -6.43 8.02 5.88
C LEU A 80 -6.14 9.15 6.87
N GLU A 81 -5.58 8.81 8.04
CA GLU A 81 -5.21 9.77 9.08
C GLU A 81 -3.95 10.56 8.71
N THR A 82 -3.12 10.04 7.79
CA THR A 82 -1.91 10.72 7.29
C THR A 82 -2.16 11.71 6.15
N LEU A 83 -3.39 11.77 5.62
CA LEU A 83 -3.74 12.75 4.59
C LEU A 83 -3.68 14.16 5.18
N ASP A 84 -2.86 15.03 4.56
CA ASP A 84 -2.99 16.48 4.72
C ASP A 84 -4.41 16.90 4.28
N LEU A 85 -5.25 17.21 5.27
CA LEU A 85 -6.65 17.54 5.08
C LEU A 85 -6.84 18.92 4.44
N ASP A 86 -5.84 19.79 4.52
CA ASP A 86 -5.90 21.13 3.94
C ASP A 86 -5.37 21.14 2.49
N ALA A 87 -4.70 20.06 2.06
CA ALA A 87 -4.32 19.85 0.67
C ALA A 87 -5.45 19.22 -0.15
N SER A 88 -5.44 19.50 -1.45
CA SER A 88 -6.32 18.85 -2.44
C SER A 88 -5.70 17.56 -2.99
N PRO A 89 -6.48 16.66 -3.61
CA PRO A 89 -5.93 15.48 -4.30
C PRO A 89 -4.85 15.84 -5.32
N PHE A 90 -5.06 16.94 -6.05
CA PHE A 90 -4.06 17.48 -6.97
C PHE A 90 -2.77 17.88 -6.25
N LEU A 91 -2.87 18.63 -5.16
CA LEU A 91 -1.69 19.08 -4.42
C LEU A 91 -0.92 17.90 -3.79
N HIS A 92 -1.63 16.88 -3.31
CA HIS A 92 -1.01 15.63 -2.85
C HIS A 92 -0.13 14.99 -3.92
N LEU A 93 -0.66 14.79 -5.13
CA LEU A 93 0.11 14.20 -6.22
C LEU A 93 1.18 15.13 -6.78
N GLN A 94 0.93 16.44 -6.85
CA GLN A 94 1.92 17.41 -7.32
C GLN A 94 3.13 17.50 -6.37
N ARG A 95 2.91 17.39 -5.05
CA ARG A 95 4.00 17.31 -4.06
C ARG A 95 4.83 16.03 -4.22
N LEU A 96 4.16 14.91 -4.52
CA LEU A 96 4.80 13.61 -4.74
C LEU A 96 5.59 13.57 -6.07
N ALA A 97 5.10 14.25 -7.10
CA ALA A 97 5.76 14.33 -8.41
C ALA A 97 5.82 15.78 -8.92
N PRO A 98 6.73 16.62 -8.39
CA PRO A 98 6.82 18.04 -8.75
C PRO A 98 7.08 18.30 -10.23
N SER A 99 7.69 17.35 -10.93
CA SER A 99 7.98 17.40 -12.36
C SER A 99 6.82 16.95 -13.25
N ALA A 100 5.76 16.37 -12.69
CA ALA A 100 4.58 15.99 -13.46
C ALA A 100 3.81 17.24 -13.91
N SER A 101 3.32 17.22 -15.16
CA SER A 101 2.48 18.29 -15.66
C SER A 101 1.12 18.27 -14.98
N GLU A 102 0.50 19.44 -14.82
CA GLU A 102 -0.82 19.54 -14.20
C GLU A 102 -1.86 18.66 -14.93
N GLN A 103 -1.79 18.62 -16.27
CA GLN A 103 -2.70 17.80 -17.07
C GLN A 103 -2.53 16.31 -16.78
N ALA A 104 -1.29 15.82 -16.58
CA ALA A 104 -1.04 14.43 -16.25
C ALA A 104 -1.62 14.06 -14.87
N VAL A 105 -1.45 14.94 -13.89
CA VAL A 105 -2.02 14.77 -12.53
C VAL A 105 -3.54 14.74 -12.59
N ARG A 106 -4.17 15.71 -13.28
CA ARG A 106 -5.63 15.77 -13.45
C ARG A 106 -6.20 14.55 -14.18
N ASN A 107 -5.55 14.11 -15.25
CA ASN A 107 -5.98 12.93 -16.00
C ASN A 107 -5.96 11.68 -15.12
N PHE A 108 -4.93 11.52 -14.30
CA PHE A 108 -4.83 10.38 -13.39
C PHE A 108 -5.87 10.44 -12.27
N LEU A 109 -6.05 11.60 -11.66
CA LEU A 109 -7.08 11.82 -10.64
C LEU A 109 -8.50 11.57 -11.17
N GLY A 110 -8.74 11.86 -12.45
CA GLY A 110 -10.00 11.50 -13.11
C GLY A 110 -10.27 10.00 -13.12
N GLY A 111 -9.24 9.15 -13.12
CA GLY A 111 -9.40 7.69 -12.97
C GLY A 111 -9.85 7.25 -11.57
N PHE A 112 -9.78 8.15 -10.58
CA PHE A 112 -10.24 7.96 -9.21
C PHE A 112 -11.51 8.78 -8.90
N ASP A 113 -12.19 9.27 -9.95
CA ASP A 113 -13.43 10.04 -9.86
C ASP A 113 -13.24 11.41 -9.17
N PHE A 114 -12.11 12.08 -9.43
CA PHE A 114 -11.87 13.47 -9.05
C PHE A 114 -11.73 14.34 -10.31
N HIS A 115 -12.77 15.15 -10.58
CA HIS A 115 -12.86 15.98 -11.77
C HIS A 115 -13.03 17.46 -11.41
N GLY A 116 -12.61 18.35 -12.32
CA GLY A 116 -12.82 19.79 -12.17
C GLY A 116 -12.35 20.33 -10.82
N ASP A 117 -13.29 20.93 -10.08
CA ASP A 117 -13.04 21.56 -8.78
C ASP A 117 -12.80 20.54 -7.65
N ASP A 118 -13.33 19.32 -7.76
CA ASP A 118 -13.13 18.28 -6.73
C ASP A 118 -11.66 17.87 -6.62
N ALA A 119 -10.93 17.86 -7.74
CA ALA A 119 -9.49 17.60 -7.72
C ALA A 119 -8.70 18.71 -7.00
N LEU A 120 -9.28 19.91 -6.87
CA LEU A 120 -8.65 21.11 -6.30
C LEU A 120 -9.17 21.48 -4.91
N ALA A 121 -10.30 20.91 -4.49
CA ALA A 121 -10.89 21.14 -3.18
C ALA A 121 -10.05 20.48 -2.06
N PRO A 122 -9.96 21.10 -0.87
CA PRO A 122 -9.29 20.51 0.28
C PRO A 122 -9.95 19.19 0.71
N VAL A 123 -9.13 18.18 1.04
CA VAL A 123 -9.60 16.84 1.42
C VAL A 123 -10.43 16.84 2.71
N ARG A 124 -10.35 17.88 3.55
CA ARG A 124 -11.10 17.94 4.81
C ARG A 124 -12.62 17.85 4.63
N SER A 125 -13.16 18.39 3.52
CA SER A 125 -14.59 18.37 3.22
C SER A 125 -15.08 17.05 2.64
N PHE A 126 -14.17 16.12 2.34
CA PHE A 126 -14.50 14.84 1.72
C PHE A 126 -15.09 13.84 2.73
N SER A 127 -15.99 13.00 2.22
CA SER A 127 -16.46 11.79 2.88
C SER A 127 -15.32 10.79 3.12
N GLY A 128 -15.54 9.81 3.99
CA GLY A 128 -14.56 8.74 4.21
C GLY A 128 -14.22 7.94 2.94
N GLY A 129 -15.21 7.72 2.07
CA GLY A 129 -15.02 7.03 0.79
C GLY A 129 -14.17 7.83 -0.20
N GLU A 130 -14.38 9.14 -0.28
CA GLU A 130 -13.53 10.03 -1.10
C GLU A 130 -12.11 10.09 -0.55
N LYS A 131 -11.93 10.23 0.77
CA LYS A 131 -10.59 10.15 1.40
C LYS A 131 -9.88 8.84 1.07
N ALA A 132 -10.60 7.71 1.07
CA ALA A 132 -10.07 6.42 0.64
C ALA A 132 -9.65 6.42 -0.84
N ARG A 133 -10.43 7.01 -1.74
CA ARG A 133 -10.02 7.15 -3.15
C ARG A 133 -8.78 8.03 -3.31
N VAL A 134 -8.65 9.13 -2.54
CA VAL A 134 -7.44 9.96 -2.56
C VAL A 134 -6.21 9.17 -2.12
N ALA A 135 -6.30 8.46 -1.00
CA ALA A 135 -5.21 7.63 -0.50
C ALA A 135 -4.81 6.52 -1.51
N LEU A 136 -5.80 5.86 -2.12
CA LEU A 136 -5.55 4.88 -3.19
C LEU A 136 -4.90 5.51 -4.43
N ALA A 137 -5.31 6.72 -4.82
CA ALA A 137 -4.70 7.45 -5.93
C ALA A 137 -3.21 7.75 -5.65
N ILE A 138 -2.88 8.20 -4.43
CA ILE A 138 -1.50 8.47 -4.00
C ILE A 138 -0.65 7.19 -4.05
N ILE A 139 -1.18 6.05 -3.61
CA ILE A 139 -0.48 4.77 -3.67
C ILE A 139 -0.29 4.33 -5.13
N ALA A 140 -1.36 4.36 -5.93
CA ALA A 140 -1.33 3.92 -7.31
C ALA A 140 -0.39 4.77 -8.19
N TRP A 141 -0.26 6.07 -7.91
CA TRP A 141 0.65 6.98 -8.64
C TRP A 141 2.11 6.53 -8.55
N GLN A 142 2.50 5.92 -7.43
CA GLN A 142 3.85 5.37 -7.21
C GLN A 142 4.11 4.08 -7.99
N LYS A 143 3.09 3.54 -8.67
CA LYS A 143 3.14 2.31 -9.49
C LYS A 143 3.70 1.10 -8.72
N PRO A 144 3.13 0.75 -7.55
CA PRO A 144 3.53 -0.45 -6.84
C PRO A 144 3.21 -1.69 -7.68
N ASN A 145 4.01 -2.74 -7.53
CA ASN A 145 3.79 -4.05 -8.14
C ASN A 145 3.34 -5.13 -7.14
N LEU A 146 3.16 -4.74 -5.87
CA LEU A 146 2.40 -5.45 -4.85
C LEU A 146 1.53 -4.43 -4.11
N LEU A 147 0.21 -4.65 -4.01
CA LEU A 147 -0.75 -3.79 -3.32
C LEU A 147 -1.39 -4.55 -2.15
#